data_AF-A0A8T4MAC3-F1
#
_entry.id   AF-A0A8T4MAC3-F1
#
_cell.length_a   1.000
_cell.length_b   1.000
_cell.length_c   1.000
_cell.angle_alpha   90.00
_cell.angle_beta   90.00
_cell.angle_gamma   90.00
#
_symmetry.space_group_name_H-M   'P 1'
#
loop_
_entity.id
_entity.type
_entity.pdbx_description
1 polymer ?
#
loop_
_entity_poly.entity_id
_entity_poly.type
_entity_poly.pdbx_seq_one_letter_code
_entity_poly.pdbx_strand_id
1 'polypeptide(L)' 'MTNRFTLTKKIAKHGNQAIIIIPKILQNQLKPNTIIEMKIKILDENLNEKMIQEGGEKWVKI' A
#
# COMPACT_ATOMS: atom_id res chain seq x y z
N MET A 1 -13.07 -20.59 -12.83
CA MET A 1 -12.01 -19.65 -13.27
C MET A 1 -11.67 -18.74 -12.10
N THR A 2 -10.39 -18.53 -11.80
CA THR A 2 -9.96 -17.65 -10.71
C THR A 2 -9.65 -16.28 -11.30
N ASN A 3 -10.45 -15.27 -10.95
CA ASN A 3 -10.20 -13.90 -11.40
C ASN A 3 -9.01 -13.33 -10.64
N ARG A 4 -8.07 -12.71 -11.37
CA ARG A 4 -6.91 -12.02 -10.78
C ARG A 4 -6.99 -10.54 -11.09
N PHE A 5 -6.83 -9.71 -10.07
CA PHE A 5 -6.81 -8.26 -10.17
C PHE A 5 -5.53 -7.74 -9.53
N THR A 6 -4.86 -6.80 -10.19
CA THR A 6 -3.74 -6.06 -9.62
C THR A 6 -4.19 -4.64 -9.33
N LEU A 7 -4.18 -4.25 -8.06
CA LEU A 7 -4.54 -2.91 -7.62
C LEU A 7 -3.27 -2.16 -7.16
N THR A 8 -2.87 -1.16 -7.92
CA THR A 8 -1.84 -0.20 -7.49
C THR A 8 -2.55 1.02 -6.89
N LYS A 9 -2.51 1.14 -5.57
CA LYS A 9 -3.10 2.26 -4.83
C LYS A 9 -2.15 2.72 -3.74
N LYS A 10 -2.16 4.02 -3.48
CA LYS A 10 -1.58 4.58 -2.26
C LYS A 10 -2.47 4.22 -1.08
N ILE A 11 -1.87 3.81 0.03
CA ILE A 11 -2.57 3.51 1.27
C ILE A 11 -3.23 4.80 1.78
N ALA A 12 -4.52 4.72 2.09
CA ALA A 12 -5.26 5.85 2.64
C ALA A 12 -5.14 5.85 4.17
N LYS A 13 -5.34 7.02 4.78
CA LYS A 13 -5.36 7.19 6.24
C LYS A 13 -6.78 7.55 6.67
N HIS A 14 -7.31 6.81 7.64
CA HIS A 14 -8.57 7.10 8.29
C HIS A 14 -8.34 7.19 9.80
N GLY A 15 -8.34 8.42 10.33
CA GLY A 15 -7.91 8.69 11.70
C GLY A 15 -6.46 8.24 11.91
N ASN A 16 -6.23 7.40 12.93
CA ASN A 16 -4.91 6.84 13.23
C ASN A 16 -4.64 5.50 12.51
N GLN A 17 -5.56 5.04 11.64
CA GLN A 17 -5.44 3.76 10.96
C GLN A 17 -5.10 3.96 9.49
N ALA A 18 -4.20 3.13 8.98
CA ALA A 18 -3.98 2.93 7.56
C ALA A 18 -5.06 1.98 7.03
N ILE A 19 -5.72 2.35 5.93
CA ILE A 19 -6.78 1.55 5.31
C ILE A 19 -6.52 1.32 3.82
N ILE A 20 -6.84 0.12 3.35
CA ILE A 20 -6.86 -0.22 1.93
C ILE A 20 -8.31 -0.10 1.47
N ILE A 21 -8.58 0.87 0.59
CA ILE A 21 -9.93 1.09 0.07
C ILE A 21 -10.16 0.17 -1.13
N ILE A 22 -11.16 -0.69 -1.01
CA ILE A 22 -11.62 -1.57 -2.08
C ILE A 22 -12.42 -0.74 -3.12
N PRO A 23 -12.04 -0.73 -4.41
CA PRO A 23 -12.79 -0.05 -5.46
C PRO A 23 -14.21 -0.60 -5.64
N LYS A 24 -15.18 0.28 -5.95
CA LYS A 24 -16.60 -0.08 -6.11
C LYS A 24 -16.84 -1.16 -7.17
N ILE A 25 -16.00 -1.24 -8.21
CA ILE A 25 -16.10 -2.27 -9.25
C ILE A 25 -15.95 -3.70 -8.69
N LEU A 26 -15.22 -3.87 -7.58
CA LEU A 26 -15.04 -5.16 -6.93
C LEU A 26 -16.15 -5.47 -5.91
N GLN A 27 -17.01 -4.50 -5.57
CA GLN A 27 -18.05 -4.64 -4.55
C GLN A 27 -19.01 -5.81 -4.83
N ASN A 28 -19.35 -6.03 -6.10
CA ASN A 28 -20.25 -7.12 -6.50
C ASN A 28 -19.63 -8.52 -6.33
N GLN A 29 -18.30 -8.60 -6.34
CA GLN A 29 -17.52 -9.83 -6.17
C GLN A 29 -17.12 -10.06 -4.71
N LEU A 30 -17.02 -8.98 -3.93
CA LEU A 30 -16.64 -8.99 -2.51
C LEU A 30 -17.88 -8.87 -1.63
N LYS A 31 -18.74 -9.89 -1.68
CA LYS A 31 -19.92 -9.98 -0.82
C LYS A 31 -19.53 -10.29 0.63
N PRO A 32 -20.39 -10.02 1.63
CA PRO A 32 -20.16 -10.50 2.99
C PRO A 32 -19.80 -12.00 3.01
N ASN A 33 -18.87 -12.40 3.88
CA ASN A 33 -18.31 -13.76 3.99
C ASN A 33 -17.45 -14.25 2.81
N THR A 34 -17.07 -13.38 1.86
CA THR A 34 -16.11 -13.75 0.82
C THR A 34 -14.69 -13.83 1.40
N ILE A 35 -14.05 -14.99 1.29
CA ILE A 35 -12.63 -15.16 1.61
C ILE A 35 -11.81 -14.73 0.40
N ILE A 36 -10.83 -13.84 0.62
CA ILE A 36 -9.91 -13.39 -0.42
C ILE A 36 -8.45 -13.64 -0.04
N GLU A 37 -7.64 -13.98 -1.04
CA GLU A 37 -6.18 -13.99 -0.93
C GLU A 37 -5.65 -12.60 -1.29
N MET A 38 -4.89 -11.96 -0.39
CA MET A 38 -4.30 -10.64 -0.62
C MET A 38 -2.77 -10.76 -0.67
N LYS A 39 -2.16 -10.37 -1.79
CA LYS A 39 -0.71 -10.31 -1.97
C LYS A 39 -0.28 -8.85 -2.08
N ILE A 40 0.45 -8.36 -1.08
CA ILE A 40 0.92 -6.97 -1.02
C ILE A 40 2.41 -6.96 -1.38
N LYS A 41 2.78 -6.11 -2.33
CA LYS A 41 4.18 -5.74 -2.60
C LYS A 41 4.31 -4.24 -2.38
N ILE A 42 5.13 -3.85 -1.41
CA ILE A 42 5.46 -2.43 -1.18
C ILE A 42 6.37 -2.00 -2.32
N LEU A 43 6.01 -0.93 -3.03
CA LEU A 43 6.74 -0.43 -4.19
C LEU A 43 7.65 0.77 -3.86
N ASP A 44 7.46 1.38 -2.71
CA ASP A 44 8.24 2.52 -2.23
C ASP A 44 8.59 2.28 -0.76
N GLU A 45 9.87 1.99 -0.50
CA GLU A 45 10.41 1.68 0.83
C GLU A 45 10.89 2.93 1.59
N ASN A 46 10.78 4.13 1.01
CA ASN A 46 11.28 5.38 1.62
C ASN A 46 10.43 5.92 2.79
N LEU A 47 9.57 5.11 3.39
CA LEU A 47 8.55 5.59 4.32
C LEU A 47 9.04 5.91 5.73
N ASN A 48 10.34 5.77 6.06
CA ASN A 48 10.85 6.13 7.39
C ASN A 48 12.33 6.56 7.50
N GLU A 49 13.03 6.89 6.41
CA GLU A 49 14.39 7.42 6.52
C GLU A 49 14.37 8.95 6.41
N LYS A 50 14.43 9.64 7.55
CA LYS A 50 14.76 11.07 7.59
C LYS A 50 16.20 11.23 7.12
N MET A 51 16.40 11.35 5.82
CA MET A 51 17.71 11.68 5.29
C MET A 51 17.95 13.18 5.45
N ILE A 52 18.94 13.54 6.27
CA ILE A 52 19.47 14.90 6.33
C ILE A 52 20.59 14.96 5.29
N GLN A 53 20.52 15.90 4.37
CA GLN A 53 21.63 16.21 3.48
C GLN A 53 22.68 16.99 4.28
N GLU A 54 23.78 16.35 4.64
CA GLU A 54 25.01 17.08 4.96
C GLU A 54 25.83 17.22 3.69
N GLY A 55 26.30 18.45 3.46
CA GLY A 55 27.04 18.94 2.29
C GLY A 55 27.54 17.90 1.30
N GLY A 56 26.97 17.94 0.10
CA GLY A 56 27.58 17.39 -1.12
C GLY A 56 27.88 15.90 -1.08
N GLU A 57 26.93 15.10 -1.58
CA GLU A 57 27.19 13.77 -2.14
C GLU A 57 27.48 12.61 -1.17
N LYS A 58 27.01 12.67 0.08
CA LYS A 58 27.04 11.47 0.94
C LYS A 58 25.78 11.29 1.80
N TRP A 59 25.05 10.23 1.49
CA TRP A 59 23.94 9.76 2.33
C TRP A 59 24.53 8.90 3.46
N VAL A 60 24.34 9.33 4.71
CA VAL A 60 24.76 8.58 5.88
C VAL A 60 23.53 8.00 6.57
N LYS A 61 23.54 6.68 6.76
CA LYS A 61 22.52 5.93 7.49
C LYS A 61 22.63 6.28 8.99
N ILE A 62 21.53 6.68 9.61
CA ILE A 62 21.41 6.79 11.07
C ILE A 62 20.43 5.70 11.53
#